data_AF-A0A5K1EB17-F1
#
_entry.id   AF-A0A5K1EB17-F1
#
_cell.length_a   1.000
_cell.length_b   1.000
_cell.length_c   1.000
_cell.angle_alpha   90.00
_cell.angle_beta   90.00
_cell.angle_gamma   90.00
#
_symmetry.space_group_name_H-M   'P 1'
#
loop_
_entity.id
_entity.type
_entity.pdbx_description
1 polymer ?
#
loop_
_entity_poly.entity_id
_entity_poly.type
_entity_poly.pdbx_seq_one_letter_code
_entity_poly.pdbx_strand_id
1 'polypeptide(L)'
;ILVLDEADRILDLTFKKDLNAIISQLPRQRQTLLFSATQTKSVQDLARLSLKDPERLSVHEESVTATPERLMQRSMIVPLDKKLDMLWSFIKSHLNAKILVFLSTCKQ
;
A
#
# COMPACT_ATOMS: atom_id res chain seq x y z
N ILE A 1 18.84 -15.79 -2.61
CA ILE A 1 17.37 -15.65 -2.47
C ILE A 1 17.06 -14.16 -2.61
N LEU A 2 16.01 -13.78 -3.34
CA LEU A 2 15.52 -12.41 -3.44
C LEU A 2 14.11 -12.37 -2.84
N VAL A 3 13.85 -11.43 -1.94
CA VAL A 3 12.53 -11.20 -1.35
C VAL A 3 12.09 -9.79 -1.70
N LEU A 4 10.92 -9.68 -2.33
CA LEU A 4 10.26 -8.42 -2.65
C LEU A 4 9.06 -8.28 -1.72
N ASP A 5 9.13 -7.37 -0.76
CA ASP A 5 8.06 -7.12 0.22
C ASP A 5 7.39 -5.77 -0.05
N GLU A 6 6.12 -5.59 0.32
CA GLU A 6 5.34 -4.39 0.01
C GLU A 6 5.37 -4.02 -1.50
N ALA A 7 5.26 -5.04 -2.36
CA ALA A 7 5.51 -4.89 -3.79
C ALA A 7 4.60 -3.88 -4.50
N ASP A 8 3.41 -3.63 -3.97
CA ASP A 8 2.49 -2.59 -4.45
C ASP A 8 3.03 -1.17 -4.23
N ARG A 9 3.75 -0.92 -3.13
CA ARG A 9 4.46 0.34 -2.86
C ARG A 9 5.76 0.46 -3.65
N ILE A 10 6.47 -0.64 -3.84
CA ILE A 10 7.71 -0.69 -4.63
C ILE A 10 7.44 -0.32 -6.09
N LEU A 11 6.22 -0.45 -6.61
CA LEU A 11 5.93 -0.23 -8.03
C LEU A 11 5.34 1.12 -8.37
N ASP A 12 5.38 2.07 -7.45
CA ASP A 12 5.10 3.46 -7.79
C ASP A 12 6.12 3.97 -8.84
N LEU A 13 5.63 4.83 -9.74
CA LEU A 13 6.13 5.14 -11.09
C LEU A 13 7.66 5.35 -11.27
N THR A 14 8.41 5.60 -10.20
CA THR A 14 9.85 5.85 -10.22
C THR A 14 10.73 4.63 -9.93
N PHE A 15 10.26 3.61 -9.22
CA PHE A 15 11.15 2.56 -8.69
C PHE A 15 11.47 1.41 -9.66
N LYS A 16 10.68 1.24 -10.72
CA LYS A 16 10.84 0.12 -11.67
C LYS A 16 12.25 0.07 -12.29
N LYS A 17 12.83 1.23 -12.58
CA LYS A 17 14.19 1.33 -13.15
C LYS A 17 15.23 0.83 -12.16
N ASP A 18 15.13 1.26 -10.91
CA ASP A 18 16.06 0.89 -9.84
C ASP A 18 15.95 -0.61 -9.52
N LEU A 19 14.72 -1.13 -9.46
CA LEU A 19 14.48 -2.54 -9.22
C LEU A 19 15.05 -3.41 -10.35
N ASN A 20 14.86 -3.02 -11.61
CA ASN A 20 15.46 -3.72 -12.76
C ASN A 20 17.00 -3.70 -12.69
N ALA A 21 17.60 -2.57 -12.29
CA ALA A 21 19.04 -2.46 -12.11
C ALA A 21 19.53 -3.43 -11.02
N ILE A 22 18.87 -3.48 -9.86
CA ILE A 22 19.20 -4.44 -8.78
C ILE A 22 19.06 -5.88 -9.27
N ILE A 23 17.92 -6.23 -9.87
CA ILE A 23 17.63 -7.58 -10.39
C ILE A 23 18.66 -8.03 -11.43
N SER A 24 19.17 -7.11 -12.25
CA SER A 24 20.18 -7.39 -13.28
C SER A 24 21.56 -7.73 -12.73
N GLN A 25 21.91 -7.21 -11.56
CA GLN A 25 23.19 -7.46 -10.89
C GLN A 25 23.15 -8.71 -10.00
N LEU A 26 21.96 -9.23 -9.71
CA LEU A 26 21.79 -10.43 -8.91
C LEU A 26 21.99 -11.72 -9.75
N PRO A 27 22.51 -12.81 -9.16
CA PRO A 27 22.68 -14.09 -9.84
C PRO A 27 21.40 -14.58 -10.52
N ARG A 28 21.52 -15.14 -11.73
CA ARG A 28 20.37 -15.66 -12.51
C ARG A 28 19.70 -16.84 -11.82
N GLN A 29 20.48 -17.72 -11.20
CA GLN A 29 19.97 -18.85 -10.44
C GLN A 29 19.70 -18.39 -9.00
N ARG A 30 18.43 -18.10 -8.71
CA ARG A 30 17.96 -17.69 -7.39
C ARG A 30 16.51 -18.09 -7.19
N GLN A 31 16.13 -18.33 -5.94
CA GLN A 31 14.74 -18.31 -5.51
C GLN A 31 14.31 -16.86 -5.33
N THR A 32 13.20 -16.48 -5.93
CA THR A 32 12.56 -15.17 -5.77
C THR A 32 11.22 -15.35 -5.08
N LEU A 33 10.96 -14.58 -4.03
CA LEU A 33 9.69 -14.52 -3.32
C LEU A 33 9.13 -13.10 -3.44
N LEU A 34 7.81 -12.98 -3.66
CA LEU A 34 7.12 -11.71 -3.76
C LEU A 34 5.94 -11.70 -2.80
N PHE A 35 5.90 -10.69 -1.94
CA PHE A 35 4.86 -10.43 -0.96
C PHE A 35 4.25 -9.06 -1.23
N SER A 36 2.93 -9.00 -1.21
CA SER A 36 2.17 -7.77 -1.40
C SER A 36 0.87 -7.88 -0.64
N ALA A 37 0.50 -6.83 0.09
CA ALA A 37 -0.80 -6.76 0.76
C ALA A 37 -1.95 -6.60 -0.24
N THR A 38 -1.69 -5.96 -1.39
CA THR A 38 -2.69 -5.74 -2.44
C THR A 38 -2.28 -6.37 -3.77
N GLN A 39 -3.28 -6.83 -4.54
CA GLN A 39 -3.08 -7.32 -5.90
C GLN A 39 -3.41 -6.21 -6.91
N THR A 40 -2.42 -5.37 -7.24
CA THR A 40 -2.56 -4.38 -8.32
C THR A 40 -2.05 -4.91 -9.65
N LYS A 41 -2.45 -4.29 -10.77
CA LYS A 41 -1.90 -4.63 -12.10
C LYS A 41 -0.38 -4.51 -12.13
N SER A 42 0.18 -3.48 -11.49
CA SER A 42 1.62 -3.28 -11.38
C SER A 42 2.30 -4.47 -10.71
N VAL A 43 1.76 -4.96 -9.59
CA VAL A 43 2.29 -6.14 -8.88
C VAL A 43 2.26 -7.38 -9.76
N GLN A 44 1.20 -7.59 -10.54
CA GLN A 44 1.13 -8.69 -11.49
C GLN A 44 2.20 -8.58 -12.59
N ASP A 45 2.46 -7.37 -13.11
CA ASP A 45 3.52 -7.14 -14.09
C ASP A 45 4.90 -7.38 -13.48
N LEU A 46 5.13 -6.98 -12.23
CA LEU A 46 6.39 -7.26 -11.53
C LEU A 46 6.60 -8.75 -11.30
N ALA A 47 5.55 -9.46 -10.91
CA ALA A 47 5.57 -10.91 -10.74
C ALA A 47 5.99 -11.60 -12.04
N ARG A 48 5.45 -11.19 -13.19
CA ARG A 48 5.82 -11.73 -14.51
C ARG A 48 7.28 -11.49 -14.88
N LEU A 49 7.88 -10.39 -14.43
CA LEU A 49 9.28 -10.05 -14.72
C LEU A 49 10.28 -10.71 -13.77
N SER A 50 9.90 -10.89 -12.49
CA SER A 50 10.84 -11.24 -11.42
C SER A 50 10.77 -12.70 -10.99
N LEU A 51 9.65 -13.38 -11.28
CA LEU A 51 9.40 -14.76 -10.89
C LEU A 51 9.51 -15.70 -12.10
N LYS A 52 10.01 -16.90 -11.84
CA LYS A 52 10.03 -18.01 -12.81
C LYS A 52 9.12 -19.10 -12.27
N ASP A 53 8.03 -19.37 -12.99
CA ASP A 53 7.01 -20.38 -12.64
C ASP A 53 6.51 -20.29 -11.18
N PRO A 54 5.90 -19.15 -10.76
CA PRO A 54 5.51 -18.96 -9.37
C PRO A 54 4.20 -19.67 -9.02
N GLU A 55 4.20 -20.33 -7.87
CA GLU A 55 2.98 -20.67 -7.15
C GLU A 55 2.34 -19.42 -6.56
N ARG A 56 1.03 -19.24 -6.77
CA ARG A 56 0.28 -18.07 -6.29
C ARG A 56 -0.60 -18.46 -5.11
N LEU A 57 -0.45 -17.72 -4.02
CA LEU A 57 -1.27 -17.86 -2.83
C LEU A 57 -2.00 -16.53 -2.59
N SER A 58 -3.34 -16.55 -2.69
CA SER A 58 -4.19 -15.40 -2.43
C SER A 58 -5.35 -15.82 -1.53
N VAL A 59 -5.52 -15.10 -0.42
CA VAL A 59 -6.55 -15.43 0.60
C VAL A 59 -7.86 -14.64 0.37
N HIS A 60 -7.84 -13.63 -0.49
CA HIS A 60 -8.92 -12.65 -0.64
C HIS A 60 -9.28 -12.32 -2.10
N GLU A 61 -9.11 -13.27 -3.03
CA GLU A 61 -9.34 -13.02 -4.46
C GLU A 61 -10.79 -12.61 -4.81
N GLU A 62 -11.76 -12.91 -3.94
CA GLU A 62 -13.19 -12.73 -4.19
C GLU A 62 -13.81 -11.44 -3.60
N SER A 63 -13.06 -10.63 -2.84
CA SER A 63 -13.64 -9.43 -2.24
C SER A 63 -13.79 -8.32 -3.29
N VAL A 64 -15.04 -8.01 -3.67
CA VAL A 64 -15.38 -6.98 -4.67
C VAL A 64 -14.98 -5.57 -4.22
N THR A 65 -14.88 -5.32 -2.91
CA THR A 65 -14.53 -4.02 -2.35
C THR A 65 -13.43 -4.13 -1.29
N ALA A 66 -12.49 -3.18 -1.28
CA ALA A 66 -11.44 -3.10 -0.28
C ALA A 66 -11.94 -2.66 1.11
N THR A 67 -13.19 -2.18 1.19
CA THR A 67 -13.81 -1.68 2.42
C THR A 67 -14.68 -2.77 3.03
N PRO A 68 -14.46 -3.18 4.30
CA PRO A 68 -15.36 -4.10 4.98
C PRO A 68 -16.79 -3.55 5.08
N GLU A 69 -17.81 -4.40 4.95
CA GLU A 69 -19.23 -3.99 4.99
C GLU A 69 -19.63 -3.23 6.27
N ARG A 70 -19.00 -3.56 7.40
CA ARG A 70 -19.27 -2.93 8.70
C ARG A 70 -18.52 -1.61 8.91
N LEU A 71 -17.62 -1.24 8.01
CA LEU A 71 -16.83 -0.02 8.12
C LEU A 71 -17.62 1.19 7.58
N MET A 72 -18.02 2.08 8.48
CA MET A 72 -18.66 3.35 8.09
C MET A 72 -17.62 4.38 7.68
N GLN A 73 -17.66 4.82 6.43
CA GLN A 73 -16.83 5.91 5.92
C GLN A 73 -17.65 7.21 5.86
N ARG A 74 -17.06 8.31 6.33
CA ARG A 74 -17.67 9.65 6.28
C ARG A 74 -16.65 10.63 5.70
N SER A 75 -17.14 11.59 4.92
CA SER A 75 -16.34 12.67 4.38
C SER A 75 -16.97 14.02 4.70
N MET A 76 -16.14 15.06 4.77
CA MET A 76 -16.56 16.43 4.99
C MET A 76 -15.76 17.35 4.06
N ILE A 77 -16.46 18.27 3.40
CA ILE A 77 -15.84 19.33 2.62
C ILE A 77 -15.50 20.47 3.58
N VAL A 78 -14.22 20.81 3.68
CA VAL A 78 -13.73 21.84 4.60
C VAL A 78 -12.74 22.74 3.85
N PRO A 79 -12.84 24.07 3.94
CA PRO A 79 -11.79 24.98 3.50
C PRO A 79 -10.44 24.61 4.11
N LEU A 80 -9.36 24.68 3.33
CA LEU A 80 -8.05 24.17 3.76
C LEU A 80 -7.56 24.83 5.05
N ASP A 81 -7.78 26.13 5.20
CA ASP A 81 -7.46 26.93 6.38
C ASP A 81 -8.21 26.50 7.63
N LYS A 82 -9.38 25.87 7.48
CA LYS A 82 -10.23 25.37 8.58
C LYS A 82 -10.06 23.88 8.87
N LYS A 83 -9.21 23.18 8.12
CA LYS A 83 -9.04 21.72 8.25
C LYS A 83 -8.58 21.31 9.66
N LEU A 84 -7.66 22.06 10.26
CA LEU A 84 -7.16 21.79 11.61
C LEU A 84 -8.18 22.16 12.70
N ASP A 85 -8.88 23.29 12.55
CA ASP A 85 -9.96 23.70 13.46
C ASP A 85 -11.07 22.64 13.52
N MET A 86 -11.45 22.12 12.35
CA MET A 86 -12.45 21.06 12.26
C MET A 86 -11.98 19.74 12.88
N LEU A 87 -10.73 19.33 12.64
CA LEU A 87 -10.15 18.15 13.28
C LEU A 87 -10.14 18.31 14.81
N TRP A 88 -9.76 19.48 15.31
CA TRP A 88 -9.75 19.77 16.74
C TRP A 88 -11.15 19.69 17.35
N SER A 89 -12.14 20.29 16.70
CA SER A 89 -13.55 20.20 17.10
C SER A 89 -14.05 18.74 17.13
N PHE A 90 -13.66 17.93 16.14
CA PHE A 90 -13.99 16.52 16.09
C PHE A 90 -13.39 15.74 17.27
N ILE A 91 -12.12 15.97 17.61
CA ILE A 91 -11.47 15.30 18.75
C ILE A 91 -12.14 15.72 20.06
N LYS A 92 -12.42 17.01 20.25
CA LYS A 92 -13.10 17.52 21.45
C LYS A 92 -14.50 16.96 21.67
N SER A 93 -15.22 16.64 20.60
CA SER A 93 -16.55 16.01 20.70
C SER A 93 -16.49 14.50 20.98
N HIS A 94 -15.30 13.89 20.90
CA HIS A 94 -15.10 12.44 21.02
C HIS A 94 -13.96 12.08 21.99
N LEU A 95 -13.86 12.74 23.16
CA LEU A 95 -12.76 12.58 24.11
C LEU A 95 -12.56 11.15 24.64
N ASN A 96 -13.61 10.32 24.63
CA ASN A 96 -13.54 8.93 25.08
C ASN A 96 -13.19 7.93 23.96
N ALA A 97 -13.02 8.40 22.72
CA ALA A 97 -12.66 7.56 21.58
C ALA A 97 -11.14 7.41 21.45
N LYS A 98 -10.69 6.23 20.98
CA LYS A 98 -9.32 6.07 20.49
C LYS A 98 -9.27 6.55 19.04
N ILE A 99 -8.47 7.59 18.78
CA ILE A 99 -8.42 8.26 17.48
C ILE A 99 -7.02 8.10 16.89
N LEU A 100 -6.94 7.64 15.64
CA LEU A 100 -5.72 7.61 14.83
C LEU A 100 -5.89 8.62 13.68
N VAL A 101 -4.98 9.60 13.59
CA VAL A 101 -5.01 10.65 12.56
C VAL A 101 -3.84 10.45 11.61
N PHE A 102 -4.12 10.31 10.32
CA PHE A 102 -3.11 10.26 9.27
C PHE A 102 -2.88 11.65 8.67
N LEU A 103 -1.64 12.11 8.66
CA LEU A 103 -1.21 13.38 8.06
C LEU A 103 -0.24 13.10 6.91
N SER A 104 -0.13 14.03 5.95
CA SER A 104 0.62 13.85 4.71
C SER A 104 2.14 13.92 4.87
N THR A 105 2.67 14.40 5.99
CA THR A 105 4.12 14.60 6.18
C THR A 105 4.58 14.27 7.60
N CYS A 106 5.70 13.54 7.72
CA CYS A 106 6.40 13.33 8.99
C CYS A 106 7.44 14.43 9.31
N LYS A 107 7.57 15.46 8.45
CA LYS A 107 8.49 16.57 8.66
C LYS A 107 7.81 17.66 9.50
N GLN A 108 8.30 17.83 10.73
CA GLN A 108 8.25 19.11 11.46
C GLN A 108 9.46 19.95 11.07
#